data_AF-A0A2R7YSC1-F1
#
_entry.id   AF-A0A2R7YSC1-F1
#
_cell.length_a   1.000
_cell.length_b   1.000
_cell.length_c   1.000
_cell.angle_alpha   90.00
_cell.angle_beta   90.00
_cell.angle_gamma   90.00
#
_symmetry.space_group_name_H-M   'P 1'
#
loop_
_entity.id
_entity.type
_entity.pdbx_description
1 polymer ?
#
loop_
_entity_poly.entity_id
_entity_poly.type
_entity_poly.pdbx_seq_one_letter_code
_entity_poly.pdbx_strand_id
1 'polypeptide(L)'
;MAPVNDRPDAAGDRLPLYLTIGVFVLLLACLPLARMIDSSHDEDRPLYQDMLAMQTMQAQLVANKERPVEVSVSDGETVEVGKNKTFTVSSGVTIEVRVVDHDSFCVSGHNDLGASSPERCSS
;
A
#
# COMPACT_ATOMS: atom_id res chain seq x y z
N MET A 1 59.77 -0.74 49.38
CA MET A 1 58.33 -1.06 49.19
C MET A 1 57.85 -0.27 47.99
N ALA A 2 57.60 -0.94 46.85
CA ALA A 2 57.03 -0.31 45.67
C ALA A 2 55.49 -0.49 45.69
N PRO A 3 54.69 0.49 45.27
CA PRO A 3 53.24 0.34 45.23
C PRO A 3 52.84 -0.65 44.13
N VAL A 4 52.07 -1.66 44.51
CA VAL A 4 51.34 -2.55 43.60
C VAL A 4 50.30 -1.70 42.88
N ASN A 5 50.43 -1.64 41.55
CA ASN A 5 49.52 -0.91 40.68
C ASN A 5 48.39 -1.85 40.28
N ASP A 6 47.38 -1.99 41.13
CA ASP A 6 46.15 -2.71 40.81
C ASP A 6 45.36 -1.88 39.79
N ARG A 7 45.55 -2.17 38.50
CA ARG A 7 44.65 -1.71 37.45
C ARG A 7 43.38 -2.55 37.53
N PRO A 8 42.20 -1.95 37.80
CA PRO A 8 40.95 -2.69 37.73
C PRO A 8 40.74 -3.21 36.30
N ASP A 9 40.33 -4.47 36.21
CA ASP A 9 40.19 -5.23 34.99
C ASP A 9 39.31 -4.52 33.94
N ALA A 10 39.86 -4.30 32.76
CA ALA A 10 39.21 -3.70 31.58
C ALA A 10 38.02 -4.50 31.02
N ALA A 11 37.54 -5.53 31.74
CA ALA A 11 36.36 -6.31 31.41
C ALA A 11 35.05 -5.55 31.71
N GLY A 12 35.05 -4.66 32.72
CA GLY A 12 33.88 -3.84 33.07
C GLY A 12 33.53 -2.77 32.03
N ASP A 13 34.53 -2.18 31.36
CA ASP A 13 34.36 -1.09 30.40
C ASP A 13 33.91 -1.53 29.00
N ARG A 14 34.09 -2.81 28.67
CA ARG A 14 33.73 -3.34 27.34
C ARG A 14 32.35 -3.96 27.29
N LEU A 15 31.76 -4.29 28.44
CA LEU A 15 30.39 -4.77 28.53
C LEU A 15 29.37 -3.81 27.89
N PRO A 16 29.38 -2.48 28.16
CA PRO A 16 28.46 -1.56 27.49
C PRO A 16 28.71 -1.48 25.98
N LEU A 17 29.96 -1.62 25.53
CA LEU A 17 30.33 -1.66 24.12
C LEU A 17 29.77 -2.91 23.42
N TYR A 18 29.91 -4.09 24.03
CA TYR A 18 29.36 -5.33 23.46
C TYR A 18 27.84 -5.33 23.46
N LEU A 19 27.20 -4.76 24.48
CA LEU A 19 25.75 -4.56 24.50
C LEU A 19 25.29 -3.65 23.36
N THR A 20 25.98 -2.53 23.13
CA THR A 20 25.62 -1.61 22.04
C THR A 20 25.82 -2.24 20.67
N ILE A 21 26.94 -2.94 20.44
CA ILE A 21 27.17 -3.67 19.19
C ILE A 21 26.12 -4.77 19.01
N GLY A 22 25.81 -5.54 20.05
CA GLY A 22 24.81 -6.60 20.01
C GLY A 22 23.42 -6.09 19.65
N VAL A 23 22.99 -4.99 20.28
CA VAL A 23 21.71 -4.32 19.96
C VAL A 23 21.73 -3.81 18.52
N PHE A 24 22.84 -3.21 18.07
CA PHE A 24 22.93 -2.69 16.70
C PHE A 24 22.85 -3.81 15.66
N VAL A 25 23.54 -4.92 15.86
CA VAL A 25 23.47 -6.10 14.99
C VAL A 25 22.07 -6.70 14.99
N LEU A 26 21.41 -6.78 16.15
CA LEU A 26 20.03 -7.24 16.25
C LEU A 26 19.08 -6.34 15.43
N LEU A 27 19.22 -5.02 15.56
CA LEU A 27 18.41 -4.06 14.79
C LEU A 27 18.67 -4.17 13.28
N LEU A 28 19.93 -4.36 12.87
CA LEU A 28 20.27 -4.58 11.46
C LEU A 28 19.67 -5.88 10.92
N ALA A 29 19.64 -6.94 11.73
CA ALA A 29 19.02 -8.22 11.36
C ALA A 29 17.50 -8.12 11.18
N CYS A 30 16.85 -7.12 11.78
CA CYS A 30 15.42 -6.85 11.59
C CYS A 30 15.09 -6.07 10.31
N LEU A 31 16.08 -5.42 9.66
CA LEU A 31 15.86 -4.66 8.41
C LEU A 31 15.25 -5.46 7.25
N PRO A 32 15.65 -6.71 6.95
CA PRO A 32 15.00 -7.49 5.89
C PRO A 32 13.52 -7.75 6.18
N LEU A 33 13.17 -7.98 7.45
CA LEU A 33 11.79 -8.18 7.87
C LEU A 33 10.96 -6.91 7.65
N ALA A 34 11.52 -5.74 8.00
CA ALA A 34 10.89 -4.45 7.77
C ALA A 34 10.68 -4.19 6.27
N ARG A 35 11.67 -4.49 5.41
CA ARG A 35 11.55 -4.33 3.95
C ARG A 35 10.51 -5.25 3.33
N MET A 36 10.40 -6.48 3.80
CA MET A 36 9.41 -7.43 3.28
C MET A 36 7.97 -7.00 3.60
N ILE A 37 7.75 -6.40 4.78
CA ILE A 37 6.46 -5.85 5.15
C ILE A 37 6.14 -4.60 4.32
N ASP A 38 7.11 -3.71 4.15
CA ASP A 38 6.96 -2.46 3.39
C ASP A 38 6.64 -2.73 1.91
N SER A 39 7.32 -3.67 1.25
CA SER A 39 7.10 -3.98 -0.16
C SER A 39 5.69 -4.50 -0.45
N SER A 40 5.16 -5.38 0.41
CA SER A 40 3.80 -5.91 0.24
C SER A 40 2.71 -4.84 0.37
N HIS A 41 2.94 -3.79 1.16
CA HIS A 41 1.97 -2.70 1.29
C HIS A 41 2.12 -1.67 0.17
N ASP A 42 3.32 -1.47 -0.36
CA ASP A 42 3.54 -0.56 -1.48
C ASP A 42 3.04 -1.14 -2.81
N GLU A 43 3.07 -2.46 -2.99
CA GLU A 43 2.61 -3.13 -4.21
C GLU A 43 1.09 -3.10 -4.40
N ASP A 44 0.32 -3.11 -3.30
CA ASP A 44 -1.16 -3.04 -3.36
C ASP A 44 -1.69 -1.61 -3.36
N ARG A 45 -0.86 -0.60 -3.05
CA ARG A 45 -1.27 0.81 -3.00
C ARG A 45 -1.92 1.30 -4.29
N PRO A 46 -1.36 1.03 -5.49
CA PRO A 46 -1.96 1.49 -6.75
C PRO A 46 -3.38 0.95 -6.93
N LEU A 47 -3.60 -0.34 -6.62
CA LEU A 47 -4.92 -0.97 -6.69
C LEU A 47 -5.96 -0.24 -5.83
N TYR A 48 -5.64 0.03 -4.56
CA TYR A 48 -6.58 0.69 -3.67
C TYR A 48 -6.83 2.16 -4.04
N GLN A 49 -5.79 2.86 -4.51
CA GLN A 49 -5.91 4.26 -4.95
C GLN A 49 -6.79 4.37 -6.20
N ASP A 50 -6.57 3.51 -7.19
CA ASP A 50 -7.33 3.46 -8.43
C ASP A 50 -8.81 3.13 -8.17
N MET A 51 -9.06 2.12 -7.34
CA MET A 51 -10.42 1.74 -6.93
C MET A 51 -11.15 2.91 -6.25
N LEU A 52 -10.49 3.61 -5.30
CA LEU A 52 -11.07 4.77 -4.61
C LEU A 52 -11.33 5.94 -5.56
N ALA A 53 -10.41 6.19 -6.50
CA ALA A 53 -10.57 7.23 -7.50
C ALA A 53 -11.76 6.92 -8.41
N MET A 54 -11.88 5.70 -8.93
CA MET A 54 -13.00 5.26 -9.75
C MET A 54 -14.33 5.36 -8.99
N GLN A 55 -14.36 4.89 -7.74
CA GLN A 55 -15.54 5.00 -6.87
C GLN A 55 -15.98 6.46 -6.70
N THR A 56 -15.03 7.37 -6.51
CA THR A 56 -15.31 8.80 -6.36
C THR A 56 -15.87 9.40 -7.64
N MET A 57 -15.34 9.02 -8.81
CA MET A 57 -15.85 9.48 -10.11
C MET A 57 -17.30 9.02 -10.33
N GLN A 58 -17.59 7.74 -10.10
CA GLN A 58 -18.93 7.16 -10.24
C GLN A 58 -19.93 7.79 -9.25
N ALA A 59 -19.52 7.98 -7.99
CA ALA A 59 -20.34 8.67 -6.99
C ALA A 59 -20.65 10.12 -7.42
N GLN A 60 -19.71 10.78 -8.10
CA GLN A 60 -19.93 12.12 -8.61
C GLN A 60 -20.90 12.16 -9.80
N LEU A 61 -20.95 11.11 -10.64
CA LEU A 61 -21.98 10.98 -11.68
C LEU A 61 -23.36 10.90 -11.03
N VAL A 62 -23.53 10.01 -10.06
CA VAL A 62 -24.79 9.84 -9.31
C VAL A 62 -25.20 11.15 -8.63
N ALA A 63 -24.26 11.83 -7.96
CA ALA A 63 -24.52 13.13 -7.30
C ALA A 63 -24.98 14.21 -8.29
N ASN A 64 -24.49 14.17 -9.53
CA ASN A 64 -24.89 15.07 -10.61
C ASN A 64 -26.18 14.63 -11.34
N LYS A 65 -26.86 13.59 -10.85
CA LYS A 65 -28.03 12.95 -11.47
C LYS A 65 -27.72 12.35 -12.86
N GLU A 66 -26.46 12.04 -13.10
CA GLU A 66 -26.01 11.25 -14.24
C GLU A 66 -26.03 9.75 -13.85
N ARG A 67 -26.05 8.87 -14.85
CA ARG A 67 -26.00 7.43 -14.59
C ARG A 67 -24.55 6.98 -14.36
N PRO A 68 -24.30 6.05 -13.42
CA PRO A 68 -23.00 5.40 -13.36
C PRO A 68 -22.70 4.66 -14.67
N VAL A 69 -21.42 4.50 -14.97
CA VAL A 69 -20.94 3.89 -16.21
C VAL A 69 -20.32 2.53 -15.89
N GLU A 70 -20.82 1.48 -16.52
CA GLU A 70 -20.24 0.15 -16.45
C GLU A 70 -18.96 0.13 -17.27
N VAL A 71 -17.84 -0.19 -16.62
CA VAL A 71 -16.52 -0.21 -17.27
C VAL A 71 -15.66 -1.35 -16.72
N SER A 72 -14.83 -1.93 -17.57
CA SER A 72 -13.71 -2.78 -17.18
C SER A 72 -12.48 -2.17 -17.84
N VAL A 73 -11.51 -1.77 -17.03
CA VAL A 73 -10.33 -1.00 -17.46
C VAL A 73 -9.10 -1.75 -16.99
N SER A 74 -8.26 -2.17 -17.93
CA SER A 74 -7.07 -2.99 -17.68
C SER A 74 -5.80 -2.14 -17.73
N ASP A 75 -4.68 -2.71 -17.28
CA ASP A 75 -3.33 -2.12 -17.19
C ASP A 75 -3.05 -0.94 -18.16
N GLY A 76 -2.96 0.27 -17.59
CA GLY A 76 -2.60 1.49 -18.31
C GLY A 76 -3.66 2.02 -19.27
N GLU A 77 -4.82 1.38 -19.38
CA GLU A 77 -5.91 1.85 -20.22
C GLU A 77 -6.56 3.10 -19.64
N THR A 78 -7.02 3.96 -20.56
CA THR A 78 -7.80 5.15 -20.25
C THR A 78 -9.24 4.96 -20.71
N VAL A 79 -10.19 5.23 -19.82
CA VAL A 79 -11.62 5.21 -20.11
C VAL A 79 -12.26 6.55 -19.79
N GLU A 80 -13.33 6.91 -20.51
CA GLU A 80 -14.18 8.03 -20.15
C GLU A 80 -15.23 7.62 -19.11
N VAL A 81 -15.25 8.34 -17.97
CA VAL A 81 -16.18 8.14 -16.87
C VAL A 81 -17.10 9.36 -16.78
N GLY A 82 -18.12 9.39 -17.63
CA GLY A 82 -19.05 10.51 -17.77
C GLY A 82 -18.54 11.61 -18.71
N LYS A 83 -19.15 12.80 -18.65
CA LYS A 83 -18.84 13.88 -19.59
C LYS A 83 -17.49 14.53 -19.29
N ASN A 84 -16.52 14.36 -20.20
CA ASN A 84 -15.19 14.98 -20.18
C ASN A 84 -14.34 14.62 -18.95
N LYS A 85 -14.58 13.46 -18.32
CA LYS A 85 -13.71 12.93 -17.28
C LYS A 85 -13.12 11.63 -17.77
N THR A 86 -11.79 11.55 -17.71
CA THR A 86 -11.05 10.34 -18.06
C THR A 86 -10.44 9.75 -16.80
N PHE A 87 -10.46 8.43 -16.72
CA PHE A 87 -9.77 7.65 -15.72
C PHE A 87 -8.70 6.81 -16.41
N THR A 88 -7.47 6.85 -15.92
CA THR A 88 -6.39 5.97 -16.37
C THR A 88 -6.02 5.07 -15.21
N VAL A 89 -6.01 3.76 -15.44
CA VAL A 89 -5.62 2.80 -14.42
C VAL A 89 -4.10 2.73 -14.31
N SER A 90 -3.60 2.53 -13.10
CA SER A 90 -2.18 2.32 -12.81
C SER A 90 -1.71 1.00 -13.40
N SER A 91 -0.39 0.90 -13.64
CA SER A 91 0.12 -0.29 -14.29
C SER A 91 -0.02 -1.55 -13.45
N GLY A 92 -0.37 -2.65 -14.10
CA GLY A 92 -0.63 -3.95 -13.47
C GLY A 92 -1.87 -4.01 -12.58
N VAL A 93 -2.80 -3.06 -12.74
CA VAL A 93 -4.09 -3.00 -12.03
C VAL A 93 -5.21 -3.08 -13.05
N THR A 94 -6.25 -3.83 -12.71
CA THR A 94 -7.52 -3.88 -13.44
C THR A 94 -8.63 -3.42 -12.50
N ILE A 95 -9.46 -2.50 -12.97
CA ILE A 95 -10.63 -1.98 -12.25
C ILE A 95 -11.90 -2.36 -13.00
N GLU A 96 -12.87 -2.87 -12.27
CA GLU A 96 -14.18 -3.22 -12.78
C GLU A 96 -15.26 -2.42 -12.04
N VAL A 97 -16.16 -1.81 -12.80
CA VAL A 97 -17.36 -1.15 -12.30
C VAL A 97 -18.55 -1.87 -12.86
N ARG A 98 -19.39 -2.42 -11.98
CA ARG A 98 -20.68 -3.01 -12.32
C ARG A 98 -21.80 -2.06 -11.90
N VAL A 99 -22.70 -1.74 -12.82
CA VAL A 99 -23.89 -0.95 -12.49
C VAL A 99 -24.98 -1.89 -11.98
N VAL A 100 -25.57 -1.56 -10.83
CA VAL A 100 -26.60 -2.39 -10.19
C VAL A 100 -28.00 -1.84 -10.51
N ASP A 101 -28.21 -0.55 -10.31
CA ASP A 101 -29.44 0.17 -10.65
C ASP A 101 -29.14 1.54 -11.31
N HIS A 102 -30.13 2.43 -11.37
CA HIS A 102 -30.00 3.74 -12.00
C HIS A 102 -28.99 4.66 -11.30
N ASP A 103 -28.81 4.49 -9.99
CA ASP A 103 -27.99 5.29 -9.10
C ASP A 103 -27.07 4.46 -8.20
N SER A 104 -27.07 3.13 -8.35
CA SER A 104 -26.24 2.20 -7.59
C SER A 104 -25.21 1.52 -8.49
N PHE A 105 -23.99 1.40 -8.00
CA PHE A 105 -22.87 0.76 -8.70
C PHE A 105 -21.96 0.07 -7.70
N CYS A 106 -21.18 -0.90 -8.16
CA CYS A 106 -20.15 -1.56 -7.39
C CYS A 106 -18.82 -1.45 -8.11
N VAL A 107 -17.75 -1.22 -7.34
CA VAL A 107 -16.38 -1.15 -7.85
C VAL A 107 -15.55 -2.25 -7.19
N SER A 108 -14.83 -3.01 -8.01
CA SER A 108 -13.83 -3.98 -7.60
C SER A 108 -12.55 -3.76 -8.39
N GLY A 109 -11.46 -4.34 -7.91
CA GLY A 109 -10.21 -4.33 -8.64
C GLY A 109 -9.32 -5.50 -8.27
N HIS A 110 -8.39 -5.81 -9.15
CA HIS A 110 -7.34 -6.80 -8.93
C HIS A 110 -6.03 -6.33 -9.55
N ASN A 111 -4.91 -6.86 -9.07
CA ASN A 111 -3.60 -6.60 -9.67
C ASN A 111 -2.96 -7.89 -10.20
N ASP A 112 -1.92 -7.74 -11.03
CA ASP A 112 -1.17 -8.84 -11.63
C ASP A 112 -0.44 -9.71 -10.59
N LEU A 113 -0.29 -9.20 -9.37
CA LEU A 113 0.33 -9.89 -8.24
C LEU A 113 -0.66 -10.82 -7.51
N GLY A 114 -1.92 -10.84 -7.95
CA GLY A 114 -2.97 -11.71 -7.42
C GLY A 114 -3.71 -11.13 -6.20
N ALA A 115 -3.48 -9.86 -5.85
CA ALA A 115 -4.29 -9.16 -4.87
C ALA A 115 -5.63 -8.75 -5.49
N SER A 116 -6.69 -8.86 -4.69
CA SER A 116 -8.04 -8.47 -5.07
C SER A 116 -8.66 -7.61 -3.97
N SER A 117 -9.31 -6.52 -4.36
CA SER A 117 -10.08 -5.71 -3.41
C SER A 117 -11.49 -6.31 -3.20
N PRO A 118 -12.05 -6.21 -1.98
CA PRO A 118 -13.46 -6.51 -1.79
C PRO A 118 -14.31 -5.51 -2.58
N GLU A 119 -15.38 -6.01 -3.20
CA GLU A 119 -16.31 -5.19 -3.95
C GLU A 119 -16.93 -4.11 -3.05
N ARG A 120 -16.92 -2.85 -3.52
CA ARG A 120 -17.49 -1.70 -2.83
C ARG A 120 -18.66 -1.14 -3.60
N CYS A 121 -19.85 -1.30 -3.04
CA CYS A 121 -21.09 -0.84 -3.65
C CYS A 121 -21.56 0.50 -3.06
N SER A 122 -22.12 1.35 -3.91
CA SER A 122 -22.93 2.51 -3.50
C SER A 122 -24.38 2.08 -3.32
N SER A 123 -25.03 2.64 -2.31
CA SER A 123 -26.46 2.47 -2.00
C SER A 123 -27.21 3.77 -2.20
#